data_AF-A0A2N6BST8-F1
#
_entry.id   AF-A0A2N6BST8-F1
#
_cell.length_a   1.000
_cell.length_b   1.000
_cell.length_c   1.000
_cell.angle_alpha   90.00
_cell.angle_beta   90.00
_cell.angle_gamma   90.00
#
_symmetry.space_group_name_H-M   'P 1'
#
loop_
_entity.id
_entity.type
_entity.pdbx_description
1 polymer ?
#
loop_
_entity_poly.entity_id
_entity_poly.type
_entity_poly.pdbx_seq_one_letter_code
_entity_poly.pdbx_strand_id
1 'polypeptide(L)'
;MIRRDKVSFWGFFKRDLAEKQGCLLCGTCCRAFGGHLRASRNDIKRWQEEKREDILKHVNRLGWLWLNPDTGSLLPKCPYIKEDGEDRFVCAIHETKPEICRAYPTLAHEKRCAAGIVFS
;
A
#
# COMPACT_ATOMS: atom_id res chain seq x y z
N MET A 1 -53.79 21.52 3.27
CA MET A 1 -52.98 22.15 2.20
C MET A 1 -51.55 21.67 2.35
N ILE A 2 -51.05 21.05 1.29
CA ILE A 2 -49.77 20.36 1.17
C ILE A 2 -48.66 21.39 0.95
N ARG A 3 -47.54 21.29 1.67
CA ARG A 3 -46.19 21.33 1.07
C ARG A 3 -45.28 20.35 1.80
N ARG A 4 -45.19 19.16 1.22
CA ARG A 4 -44.11 18.19 1.44
C ARG A 4 -42.89 18.74 0.73
N ASP A 5 -41.96 19.33 1.47
CA ASP A 5 -40.63 19.61 0.94
C ASP A 5 -39.88 18.28 0.90
N LYS A 6 -39.72 17.78 -0.33
CA LYS A 6 -38.95 16.59 -0.67
C LYS A 6 -37.47 16.87 -0.37
N VAL A 7 -37.05 16.69 0.88
CA VAL A 7 -35.64 16.46 1.18
C VAL A 7 -35.33 15.06 0.67
N SER A 8 -34.64 15.00 -0.46
CA SER A 8 -34.20 13.74 -1.05
C SER A 8 -33.38 12.99 -0.01
N PHE A 9 -33.82 11.76 0.27
CA PHE A 9 -33.14 10.77 1.13
C PHE A 9 -31.72 10.40 0.65
N TRP A 10 -31.28 10.98 -0.47
CA TRP A 10 -30.02 10.80 -1.17
C TRP A 10 -29.04 11.98 -0.98
N GLY A 11 -29.18 12.77 0.08
CA GLY A 11 -28.38 13.99 0.30
C GLY A 11 -27.41 13.95 1.48
N PHE A 12 -27.47 12.97 2.38
CA PHE A 12 -26.80 13.04 3.68
C PHE A 12 -25.47 12.27 3.80
N PHE A 13 -25.11 11.43 2.82
CA PHE A 13 -23.86 10.64 2.80
C PHE A 13 -22.84 11.11 1.75
N LYS A 14 -22.79 12.41 1.45
CA LYS A 14 -21.79 13.03 0.56
C LYS A 14 -20.99 14.13 1.25
N ARG A 15 -20.73 13.98 2.55
CA ARG A 15 -19.81 14.85 3.28
C ARG A 15 -18.53 14.08 3.60
N ASP A 16 -17.43 14.64 3.09
CA ASP A 16 -16.05 14.48 3.59
C ASP A 16 -15.15 13.34 3.05
N LEU A 17 -15.48 12.71 1.91
CA LEU A 17 -14.52 11.82 1.20
C LEU A 17 -13.60 12.57 0.21
N ALA A 18 -13.87 13.85 -0.06
CA ALA A 18 -13.17 14.62 -1.09
C ALA A 18 -11.80 15.18 -0.64
N GLU A 19 -11.47 15.16 0.66
CA GLU A 19 -10.28 15.86 1.19
C GLU A 19 -9.08 14.99 1.58
N LYS A 20 -9.11 13.66 1.40
CA LYS A 20 -7.91 12.83 1.63
C LYS A 20 -7.36 12.27 0.33
N GLN A 21 -6.65 13.11 -0.43
CA GLN A 21 -5.90 12.73 -1.65
C GLN A 21 -4.57 12.02 -1.33
N GLY A 22 -4.58 11.04 -0.41
CA GLY A 22 -3.34 10.44 0.09
C GLY A 22 -3.51 9.08 0.77
N CYS A 23 -2.38 8.41 1.01
CA CYS A 23 -2.36 7.18 1.80
C CYS A 23 -2.88 7.46 3.23
N LEU A 24 -3.92 6.74 3.66
CA LEU A 24 -4.51 6.88 4.99
C LEU A 24 -3.71 6.19 6.11
N LEU A 25 -2.60 5.53 5.77
CA LEU A 25 -1.85 4.68 6.71
C LEU A 25 -2.71 3.57 7.34
N CYS A 26 -3.80 3.12 6.68
CA CYS A 26 -4.69 2.07 7.20
C CYS A 26 -4.16 0.63 7.00
N GLY A 27 -3.05 0.48 6.29
CA GLY A 27 -2.42 -0.82 6.03
C GLY A 27 -3.20 -1.79 5.13
N THR A 28 -4.39 -1.45 4.62
CA THR A 28 -5.23 -2.37 3.82
C THR A 28 -4.49 -2.91 2.60
N CYS A 29 -3.90 -2.04 1.77
CA CYS A 29 -3.15 -2.48 0.59
C CYS A 29 -1.85 -3.22 0.97
N CYS A 30 -1.17 -2.79 2.03
CA CYS A 30 0.04 -3.44 2.51
C CYS A 30 -0.23 -4.87 3.01
N ARG A 31 -1.36 -5.11 3.68
CA ARG A 31 -1.78 -6.45 4.13
C ARG A 31 -2.28 -7.31 2.97
N ALA A 32 -3.02 -6.72 2.03
CA ALA A 32 -3.59 -7.45 0.90
C ALA A 32 -2.53 -7.90 -0.12
N PHE A 33 -1.60 -7.01 -0.49
CA PHE A 33 -0.66 -7.27 -1.59
C PHE A 33 0.77 -7.50 -1.10
N GLY A 34 1.08 -7.11 0.14
CA GLY A 34 2.45 -7.07 0.62
C GLY A 34 3.12 -8.42 0.78
N GLY A 35 2.47 -9.57 0.54
CA GLY A 35 3.11 -10.89 0.49
C GLY A 35 3.47 -11.37 -0.92
N HIS A 36 3.05 -10.65 -1.97
CA HIS A 36 3.20 -11.11 -3.35
C HIS A 36 3.55 -9.95 -4.29
N LEU A 37 4.77 -9.44 -4.16
CA LEU A 37 5.29 -8.32 -4.96
C LEU A 37 6.59 -8.69 -5.65
N ARG A 38 6.96 -7.93 -6.68
CA ARG A 38 8.28 -7.98 -7.28
C ARG A 38 8.95 -6.61 -7.23
N ALA A 39 10.24 -6.60 -6.91
CA ALA A 39 11.11 -5.44 -7.02
C ALA A 39 11.50 -5.21 -8.47
N SER A 40 11.69 -3.95 -8.85
CA SER A 40 12.34 -3.63 -10.11
C SER A 40 13.86 -3.85 -10.01
N ARG A 41 14.55 -3.81 -11.15
CA ARG A 41 16.03 -3.82 -11.15
C ARG A 41 16.59 -2.56 -10.47
N ASN A 42 15.89 -1.43 -10.59
CA ASN A 42 16.30 -0.18 -9.97
C ASN A 42 16.17 -0.25 -8.44
N ASP A 43 15.12 -0.88 -7.92
CA ASP A 43 14.99 -1.14 -6.48
C ASP A 43 16.18 -1.95 -5.95
N ILE A 44 16.51 -3.06 -6.62
CA ILE A 44 17.62 -3.93 -6.21
C ILE A 44 18.95 -3.18 -6.27
N LYS A 45 19.22 -2.48 -7.37
CA LYS A 45 20.44 -1.68 -7.54
C LYS A 45 20.57 -0.63 -6.43
N ARG A 46 19.49 0.10 -6.16
CA ARG A 46 19.43 1.13 -5.12
C ARG A 46 19.67 0.55 -3.73
N TRP A 47 19.06 -0.59 -3.38
CA TRP A 47 19.31 -1.25 -2.10
C TRP A 47 20.73 -1.77 -1.94
N GLN A 48 21.39 -2.18 -3.03
CA GLN A 48 22.82 -2.54 -3.02
C GLN A 48 23.69 -1.31 -2.71
N GLU A 49 23.43 -0.18 -3.37
CA GLU A 49 24.13 1.09 -3.15
C GLU A 49 23.91 1.63 -1.72
N GLU A 50 22.68 1.54 -1.22
CA GLU A 50 22.29 1.90 0.15
C GLU A 50 22.76 0.87 1.21
N LYS A 51 23.40 -0.23 0.81
CA LYS A 51 23.84 -1.34 1.69
C LYS A 51 22.72 -1.90 2.57
N ARG A 52 21.51 -2.02 2.02
CA ARG A 52 20.31 -2.55 2.69
C ARG A 52 20.25 -4.07 2.65
N GLU A 53 21.23 -4.71 3.28
CA GLU A 53 21.29 -6.17 3.42
C GLU A 53 20.06 -6.74 4.12
N ASP A 54 19.47 -5.97 5.04
CA ASP A 54 18.21 -6.29 5.71
C ASP A 54 17.06 -6.47 4.71
N ILE A 55 17.02 -5.68 3.64
CA ILE A 55 16.04 -5.83 2.55
C ILE A 55 16.48 -6.92 1.58
N LEU A 56 17.74 -6.87 1.11
CA LEU A 56 18.25 -7.73 0.04
C LEU A 56 18.16 -9.23 0.36
N LYS A 57 18.34 -9.61 1.64
CA LYS A 57 18.19 -11.03 2.05
C LYS A 57 16.79 -11.59 1.82
N HIS A 58 15.79 -10.72 1.65
CA HIS A 58 14.40 -11.09 1.41
C HIS A 58 14.01 -11.01 -0.07
N VAL A 59 14.97 -10.92 -0.99
CA VAL A 59 14.72 -10.80 -2.44
C VAL A 59 15.42 -11.93 -3.19
N ASN A 60 14.69 -12.65 -4.03
CA ASN A 60 15.31 -13.71 -4.84
C ASN A 60 15.84 -13.20 -6.17
N ARG A 61 16.55 -14.06 -6.91
CA ARG A 61 17.17 -13.74 -8.21
C ARG A 61 16.17 -13.29 -9.29
N LEU A 62 14.88 -13.60 -9.12
CA LEU A 62 13.80 -13.20 -10.04
C LEU A 62 13.12 -11.90 -9.59
N GLY A 63 13.60 -11.27 -8.52
CA GLY A 63 13.06 -10.04 -7.95
C GLY A 63 11.80 -10.24 -7.12
N TRP A 64 11.39 -11.48 -6.80
CA TRP A 64 10.29 -11.69 -5.86
C TRP A 64 10.65 -11.11 -4.51
N LEU A 65 9.68 -10.41 -3.91
CA LEU A 65 9.84 -9.76 -2.63
C LEU A 65 9.29 -10.60 -1.49
N TRP A 66 9.98 -10.45 -0.37
CA TRP A 66 9.68 -10.97 0.94
C TRP A 66 9.71 -12.49 1.01
N LEU A 67 10.89 -13.05 0.73
CA LEU A 67 11.15 -14.46 1.00
C LEU A 67 11.75 -14.63 2.39
N ASN A 68 11.44 -15.74 3.04
CA ASN A 68 12.21 -16.20 4.18
C ASN A 68 13.63 -16.53 3.68
N PRO A 69 14.69 -15.91 4.24
CA PRO A 69 16.05 -16.09 3.77
C PRO A 69 16.58 -17.52 4.01
N ASP A 70 16.06 -18.22 5.02
CA ASP A 70 16.51 -19.54 5.42
C ASP A 70 15.86 -20.63 4.56
N THR A 71 14.58 -20.47 4.23
CA THR A 71 13.80 -21.50 3.50
C THR A 71 13.58 -21.17 2.02
N GLY A 72 13.76 -19.90 1.62
CA GLY A 72 13.43 -19.41 0.29
C GLY A 72 11.93 -19.36 -0.01
N SER A 73 11.05 -19.59 0.96
CA SER A 73 9.59 -19.52 0.76
C SER A 73 9.08 -18.08 0.84
N LEU A 74 8.03 -17.73 0.10
CA LEU A 74 7.36 -16.44 0.26
C LEU A 74 6.83 -16.27 1.69
N LEU A 75 7.02 -15.09 2.25
CA LEU A 75 6.40 -14.69 3.50
C LEU A 75 4.93 -14.37 3.24
N PRO A 76 4.02 -14.71 4.17
CA PRO A 76 2.58 -14.46 3.99
C PRO A 76 2.23 -12.96 4.03
N LYS A 77 3.12 -12.12 4.56
CA LYS A 77 2.94 -10.66 4.66
C LYS A 77 4.27 -9.93 4.51
N CYS A 78 4.19 -8.64 4.17
CA CYS A 78 5.35 -7.75 4.16
C CYS A 78 5.99 -7.69 5.55
N PRO A 79 7.31 -7.91 5.71
CA PRO A 79 7.99 -7.84 7.01
C PRO A 79 8.17 -6.41 7.52
N TYR A 80 8.00 -5.41 6.65
CA TYR A 80 8.23 -4.00 6.94
C TYR A 80 6.96 -3.20 7.26
N ILE A 81 5.79 -3.84 7.28
CA ILE A 81 4.58 -3.22 7.81
C ILE A 81 4.65 -3.22 9.35
N LYS A 82 4.37 -2.07 9.98
CA LYS A 82 4.37 -1.90 11.44
C LYS A 82 3.09 -1.19 11.87
N GLU A 83 2.54 -1.60 13.00
CA GLU A 83 1.45 -0.87 13.67
C GLU A 83 2.04 0.37 14.37
N ASP A 84 1.32 1.49 14.29
CA ASP A 84 1.72 2.81 14.83
C ASP A 84 0.52 3.53 15.48
N GLY A 85 -0.37 2.73 16.08
CA GLY A 85 -1.61 3.18 16.71
C GLY A 85 -2.80 2.30 16.35
N GLU A 86 -3.97 2.66 16.88
CA GLU A 86 -5.23 2.02 16.55
C GLU A 86 -5.54 2.23 15.05
N ASP A 87 -5.69 1.14 14.31
CA ASP A 87 -5.94 1.10 12.85
C ASP A 87 -4.94 1.90 12.00
N ARG A 88 -3.73 2.15 12.52
CA ARG A 88 -2.67 2.90 11.85
C ARG A 88 -1.43 2.04 11.65
N PHE A 89 -0.92 2.06 10.42
CA PHE A 89 0.20 1.26 9.96
C PHE A 89 1.19 2.12 9.18
N VAL A 90 2.48 1.91 9.47
CA VAL A 90 3.58 2.57 8.78
C VAL A 90 4.48 1.56 8.08
N CYS A 91 5.20 2.03 7.08
CA CYS A 91 6.21 1.24 6.38
C CYS A 91 7.58 1.57 7.00
N ALA A 92 8.23 0.60 7.63
CA ALA A 92 9.55 0.77 8.24
C ALA A 92 10.66 1.10 7.24
N ILE A 93 10.39 0.95 5.94
CA ILE A 93 11.31 1.28 4.85
C ILE A 93 10.75 2.38 3.94
N HIS A 94 9.94 3.30 4.49
CA HIS A 94 9.21 4.30 3.70
C HIS A 94 10.07 5.00 2.63
N GLU A 95 11.22 5.53 3.02
CA GLU A 95 12.16 6.25 2.14
C GLU A 95 12.66 5.40 0.97
N THR A 96 12.89 4.10 1.25
CA THR A 96 13.48 3.17 0.30
C THR A 96 12.50 2.12 -0.24
N LYS A 97 11.19 2.30 0.01
CA LYS A 97 10.18 1.29 -0.33
C LYS A 97 10.21 0.96 -1.84
N PRO A 98 9.88 -0.28 -2.22
CA PRO A 98 9.91 -0.70 -3.61
C PRO A 98 9.09 0.23 -4.51
N GLU A 99 9.51 0.40 -5.77
CA GLU A 99 8.80 1.20 -6.77
C GLU A 99 7.34 0.77 -6.91
N ILE A 100 7.05 -0.53 -6.90
CA ILE A 100 5.68 -1.06 -6.96
C ILE A 100 4.80 -0.61 -5.79
N CYS A 101 5.37 -0.45 -4.59
CA CYS A 101 4.68 0.07 -3.42
C CYS A 101 4.48 1.60 -3.50
N ARG A 102 5.42 2.31 -4.15
CA ARG A 102 5.36 3.76 -4.34
C ARG A 102 4.35 4.17 -5.41
N ALA A 103 4.26 3.38 -6.48
CA ALA A 103 3.38 3.62 -7.62
C ALA A 103 1.91 3.23 -7.35
N TYR A 104 1.63 2.54 -6.24
CA TYR A 104 0.28 2.11 -5.90
C TYR A 104 -0.59 3.28 -5.37
N PRO A 105 -1.87 3.40 -5.79
CA PRO A 105 -2.53 2.62 -6.84
C PRO A 105 -2.13 3.07 -8.26
N THR A 106 -1.98 2.12 -9.17
CA THR A 106 -1.63 2.39 -10.58
C THR A 106 -2.87 2.56 -11.46
N LEU A 107 -2.68 2.85 -12.75
CA LEU A 107 -3.77 2.87 -13.75
C LEU A 107 -4.53 1.55 -13.85
N ALA A 108 -3.86 0.41 -13.63
CA ALA A 108 -4.50 -0.91 -13.60
C ALA A 108 -5.55 -1.04 -12.47
N HIS A 109 -5.47 -0.17 -11.47
CA HIS A 109 -6.43 -0.08 -10.37
C HIS A 109 -7.42 1.07 -10.57
N GLU A 110 -7.45 1.72 -11.74
CA GLU A 110 -8.25 2.94 -11.98
C GLU A 110 -7.96 4.05 -10.95
N LYS A 111 -6.70 4.12 -10.49
CA LYS A 111 -6.25 5.01 -9.40
C LYS A 111 -7.02 4.81 -8.07
N ARG A 112 -7.66 3.64 -7.86
CA ARG A 112 -8.37 3.28 -6.63
C ARG A 112 -7.51 2.39 -5.74
N CYS A 113 -7.35 2.76 -4.47
CA CYS A 113 -6.67 1.90 -3.50
C CYS A 113 -7.61 0.85 -2.88
N ALA A 114 -7.04 -0.13 -2.17
CA ALA A 114 -7.77 -1.21 -1.52
C ALA A 114 -8.76 -0.75 -0.43
N ALA A 115 -8.59 0.46 0.11
CA ALA A 115 -9.54 1.08 1.04
C ALA A 115 -10.66 1.88 0.34
N GLY A 116 -10.70 1.86 -0.99
CA GLY A 116 -11.74 2.53 -1.79
C GLY A 116 -11.48 4.00 -2.14
N ILE A 117 -10.35 4.58 -1.69
CA ILE A 117 -9.97 5.96 -2.01
C ILE A 117 -9.48 6.04 -3.46
N VAL A 118 -9.96 7.04 -4.20
CA VAL A 118 -9.57 7.32 -5.58
C VAL A 118 -8.60 8.51 -5.60
N PHE A 119 -7.48 8.33 -6.27
CA PHE A 119 -6.42 9.32 -6.41
C PHE A 119 -6.61 10.07 -7.74
N SER A 120 -6.57 11.40 -7.71
CA SER A 120 -6.69 12.26 -8.90
C SER A 120 -5.39 12.33 -9.68
#